data_AF-A0A842QTW4-F1
#
_entry.id   AF-A0A842QTW4-F1
#
_cell.length_a   1.000
_cell.length_b   1.000
_cell.length_c   1.000
_cell.angle_alpha   90.00
_cell.angle_beta   90.00
_cell.angle_gamma   90.00
#
_symmetry.space_group_name_H-M   'P 1'
#
loop_
_entity.id
_entity.type
_entity.pdbx_description
1 polymer ?
#
loop_
_entity_poly.entity_id
_entity_poly.type
_entity_poly.pdbx_seq_one_letter_code
_entity_poly.pdbx_strand_id
1 'polypeptide(L)' 'MECEILVVGAGIMGLSTAYHLKKQDPDKDILVIDKYAGPGQGNSAKSEGGFRNMFTSKTNYLLADTSIDFFFH' A
#
# COMPACT_ATOMS: atom_id res chain seq x y z
N MET A 1 9.48 22.18 0.57
CA MET A 1 8.16 21.52 0.61
C MET A 1 7.90 21.16 2.05
N GLU A 2 6.75 21.55 2.55
CA GLU A 2 6.24 21.13 3.86
C GLU A 2 5.10 20.14 3.59
N CYS A 3 4.94 19.14 4.46
CA CYS A 3 3.83 18.19 4.45
C CYS A 3 3.60 17.69 5.88
N GLU A 4 2.39 17.29 6.21
CA GLU A 4 2.09 16.72 7.54
C GLU A 4 2.55 15.27 7.65
N ILE A 5 2.45 14.50 6.55
CA ILE A 5 2.89 13.10 6.48
C ILE A 5 3.75 12.89 5.25
N LEU A 6 4.98 12.40 5.47
CA LEU A 6 5.89 11.96 4.41
C LEU A 6 5.87 10.43 4.30
N VAL A 7 5.49 9.91 3.14
CA VAL A 7 5.59 8.49 2.80
C VAL A 7 6.80 8.28 1.88
N VAL A 8 7.75 7.46 2.33
CA VAL A 8 8.97 7.15 1.58
C VAL A 8 8.81 5.81 0.86
N GLY A 9 8.67 5.86 -0.47
CA GLY A 9 8.49 4.73 -1.38
C GLY A 9 7.07 4.67 -1.95
N ALA A 10 6.92 4.86 -3.25
CA ALA A 10 5.68 4.72 -4.02
C ALA A 10 5.47 3.29 -4.56
N GLY A 11 5.87 2.28 -3.79
CA GLY A 11 5.47 0.89 -4.02
C GLY A 11 4.08 0.59 -3.47
N ILE A 12 3.62 -0.66 -3.58
CA ILE A 12 2.28 -1.07 -3.11
C ILE A 12 2.03 -0.72 -1.65
N MET A 13 3.03 -0.88 -0.78
CA MET A 13 2.91 -0.58 0.65
C MET A 13 2.77 0.92 0.93
N GLY A 14 3.55 1.76 0.24
CA GLY A 14 3.50 3.20 0.47
C GLY A 14 2.24 3.83 -0.13
N LEU A 15 1.85 3.41 -1.34
CA LEU A 15 0.63 3.92 -1.96
C LEU A 15 -0.64 3.45 -1.25
N SER A 16 -0.71 2.19 -0.78
CA SER A 16 -1.85 1.75 0.02
C SER A 16 -1.93 2.50 1.35
N THR A 17 -0.80 2.73 2.01
CA THR A 17 -0.74 3.53 3.24
C THR A 17 -1.22 4.96 2.99
N ALA A 18 -0.67 5.65 1.98
CA ALA A 18 -1.09 7.01 1.63
C ALA A 18 -2.58 7.08 1.27
N TYR A 19 -3.08 6.10 0.50
CA TYR A 19 -4.49 6.00 0.15
C TYR A 19 -5.39 5.91 1.39
N HIS A 20 -5.09 5.00 2.32
CA HIS A 20 -5.92 4.83 3.53
C HIS A 20 -5.82 6.02 4.48
N LEU A 21 -4.65 6.65 4.60
CA LEU A 21 -4.49 7.87 5.38
C LEU A 21 -5.33 9.02 4.79
N LYS A 22 -5.26 9.22 3.46
CA LYS A 22 -6.04 10.25 2.77
C LYS A 22 -7.55 9.96 2.77
N LYS A 23 -7.94 8.67 2.72
CA LYS A 23 -9.34 8.25 2.83
C LYS A 23 -9.90 8.50 4.23
N GLN A 24 -9.11 8.28 5.26
CA GLN A 24 -9.51 8.53 6.65
C GLN A 24 -9.60 10.02 6.95
N ASP A 25 -8.68 10.82 6.41
CA ASP A 25 -8.64 12.27 6.58
C ASP A 25 -8.29 12.96 5.26
N PRO A 26 -9.31 13.38 4.48
CA PRO A 26 -9.13 14.00 3.19
C PRO A 26 -8.40 15.34 3.23
N ASP A 27 -8.34 16.01 4.37
CA ASP A 27 -7.74 17.35 4.49
C ASP A 27 -6.22 17.28 4.73
N LYS A 28 -5.70 16.13 5.21
CA LYS A 28 -4.27 15.97 5.48
C LYS A 28 -3.38 16.13 4.26
N ASP A 29 -2.31 16.90 4.41
CA ASP A 29 -1.27 17.00 3.39
C ASP A 29 -0.30 15.81 3.47
N ILE A 30 -0.34 14.96 2.44
CA ILE A 30 0.43 13.71 2.35
C ILE A 30 1.31 13.77 1.12
N LEU A 31 2.63 13.77 1.34
CA LEU A 31 3.63 13.71 0.28
C LEU A 31 4.18 12.29 0.15
N VAL A 32 4.07 11.70 -1.04
CA VAL A 32 4.71 10.42 -1.37
C VAL A 32 5.94 10.71 -2.23
N ILE A 33 7.10 10.24 -1.80
CA ILE A 33 8.34 10.33 -2.58
C ILE A 33 8.82 8.94 -2.98
N ASP A 34 9.43 8.80 -4.15
CA ASP A 34 10.10 7.59 -4.58
C ASP A 34 11.44 7.94 -5.23
N LYS A 35 12.39 7.00 -5.18
CA LYS A 35 13.69 7.14 -5.85
C LYS A 35 13.64 6.79 -7.34
N TYR A 36 12.63 6.02 -7.76
CA TYR A 36 12.42 5.63 -9.14
C TYR A 36 11.62 6.68 -9.91
N ALA A 37 11.67 6.62 -11.24
CA ALA A 37 11.03 7.61 -12.12
C ALA A 37 9.49 7.57 -12.07
N GLY A 38 8.91 6.51 -11.51
CA GLY A 38 7.48 6.36 -11.36
C GLY A 38 7.10 5.33 -10.29
N PRO A 39 5.82 5.30 -9.89
CA PRO A 39 5.33 4.40 -8.85
C PRO A 39 5.47 2.94 -9.25
N GLY A 40 5.61 2.06 -8.25
CA GLY A 40 5.61 0.61 -8.45
C GLY A 40 6.87 0.02 -9.10
N GLN A 41 7.81 0.83 -9.60
CA GLN A 41 9.01 0.36 -10.34
C GLN A 41 10.00 -0.48 -9.50
N GLY A 42 9.77 -0.63 -8.19
CA GLY A 42 10.51 -1.54 -7.32
C GLY A 42 10.01 -2.99 -7.36
N ASN A 43 9.96 -3.65 -6.20
CA ASN A 43 9.50 -5.05 -6.10
C ASN A 43 8.02 -5.22 -6.50
N SER A 44 7.21 -4.17 -6.40
CA SER A 44 5.80 -4.21 -6.79
C SER A 44 5.61 -4.57 -8.27
N ALA A 45 6.41 -4.01 -9.19
CA ALA A 45 6.37 -4.34 -10.62
C ALA A 45 6.95 -5.72 -10.95
N LYS A 46 7.62 -6.38 -10.00
CA LYS A 46 8.22 -7.71 -10.18
C LYS A 46 7.36 -8.83 -9.59
N SER A 47 6.19 -8.49 -9.04
CA SER A 47 5.24 -9.47 -8.52
C SER A 47 4.52 -10.19 -9.67
N GLU A 48 4.23 -11.48 -9.49
CA GLU A 48 3.38 -12.27 -10.39
C GLU A 48 1.90 -11.81 -10.37
N GLY A 49 1.51 -10.96 -9.42
CA GLY A 49 0.16 -10.39 -9.34
C GLY A 49 -0.93 -11.34 -8.80
N GLY A 50 -0.56 -12.52 -8.30
CA GLY A 50 -1.51 -13.45 -7.67
C GLY A 50 -1.78 -13.15 -6.19
N PHE A 51 -2.98 -13.49 -5.71
CA PHE A 51 -3.33 -13.48 -4.29
C PHE A 51 -3.69 -14.89 -3.79
N ARG A 52 -3.48 -15.14 -2.49
CA ARG A 52 -3.85 -16.37 -1.78
C ARG A 52 -4.05 -16.05 -0.31
N ASN A 53 -4.89 -16.80 0.41
CA ASN A 53 -5.05 -16.72 1.87
C ASN A 53 -4.66 -18.02 2.60
N MET A 54 -3.98 -18.96 1.94
CA MET A 54 -3.54 -20.22 2.55
C MET A 54 -2.25 -20.05 3.36
N PHE A 55 -2.32 -19.35 4.49
CA PHE A 55 -1.19 -19.14 5.40
C PHE A 55 -1.38 -19.88 6.73
N THR A 56 -0.31 -20.45 7.27
CA THR A 56 -0.33 -21.13 8.60
C THR A 56 -0.32 -20.13 9.75
N SER A 57 0.35 -18.99 9.58
CA SER A 57 0.35 -17.91 10.55
C SER A 57 -1.00 -17.19 10.53
N LYS A 58 -1.62 -17.06 11.71
CA LYS A 58 -2.85 -16.28 11.90
C LYS A 58 -2.70 -14.84 11.38
N THR A 59 -1.56 -14.21 11.59
CA THR A 59 -1.31 -12.83 11.13
C THR A 59 -1.30 -12.73 9.61
N ASN A 60 -0.60 -13.64 8.93
CA ASN A 60 -0.54 -13.63 7.46
C ASN A 60 -1.87 -14.04 6.84
N TYR A 61 -2.58 -14.99 7.47
CA TYR A 61 -3.94 -15.35 7.08
C TYR A 61 -4.82 -14.11 7.12
N LEU A 62 -4.90 -13.43 8.27
CA LEU A 62 -5.77 -12.26 8.43
C LEU A 62 -5.37 -11.12 7.49
N LEU A 63 -4.07 -10.85 7.31
CA LEU A 63 -3.61 -9.80 6.40
C LEU A 63 -4.05 -10.08 4.96
N ALA A 64 -3.92 -11.33 4.49
CA ALA A 64 -4.33 -11.69 3.14
C ALA A 64 -5.86 -11.72 3.01
N ASP A 65 -6.56 -12.30 3.98
CA ASP A 65 -8.02 -12.47 3.97
C ASP A 65 -8.74 -11.12 3.94
N THR A 66 -8.35 -10.17 4.80
CA THR A 66 -8.96 -8.82 4.81
C THR A 66 -8.57 -7.99 3.58
N SER A 67 -7.36 -8.18 3.03
CA SER A 67 -6.97 -7.52 1.79
C SER A 67 -7.76 -8.04 0.60
N ILE A 68 -8.04 -9.35 0.55
CA ILE A 68 -8.90 -9.96 -0.47
C ILE A 68 -10.30 -9.39 -0.35
N ASP A 69 -10.88 -9.40 0.85
CA ASP A 69 -12.22 -8.86 1.11
C ASP A 69 -12.39 -7.41 0.63
N PHE A 70 -11.40 -6.54 0.89
CA PHE A 70 -11.37 -5.15 0.42
C PHE A 70 -11.43 -5.00 -1.12
N PHE A 71 -10.92 -5.96 -1.89
CA PHE A 71 -10.97 -5.87 -3.37
C PHE A 71 -12.28 -6.40 -3.97
N PHE A 72 -13.08 -7.12 -3.20
CA PHE A 72 -14.36 -7.68 -3.65
C PHE A 72 -15.59 -6.88 -3.20
N HIS A 73 -15.42 -5.84 -2.37
CA HIS A 73 -16.50 -5.00 -1.81
C HIS A 73 -16.12 -3.51 -1.81
#